data_AF-A0A7W0KLE9-F1
#
_entry.id   AF-A0A7W0KLE9-F1
#
_cell.length_a   1.000
_cell.length_b   1.000
_cell.length_c   1.000
_cell.angle_alpha   90.00
_cell.angle_beta   90.00
_cell.angle_gamma   90.00
#
_symmetry.space_group_name_H-M   'P 1'
#
loop_
_entity.id
_entity.type
_entity.pdbx_description
1 polymer ?
#
loop_
_entity_poly.entity_id
_entity_poly.type
_entity_poly.pdbx_seq_one_letter_code
_entity_poly.pdbx_strand_id
1 'polypeptide(L)'
;MPADRVESGLAAAWGAAALAALDEHAADPAAMAAVLGLAPAMVEEVWPLVRSKLEREPIEDLRVDTEDGYRAASQAEDADVLAAAAAVATDVRAGCAPPFLGLRAKCLEGPVRARGLRSLDLFLGELVDGVGGTEGLDGLDLRITLPKVT
;
A
#
# COMPACT_ATOMS: atom_id res chain seq x y z
N MET A 1 4.26 -3.26 1.60
CA MET A 1 4.96 -3.40 0.32
C MET A 1 6.42 -3.07 0.50
N PRO A 2 7.35 -4.00 0.17
CA PRO A 2 8.79 -3.71 0.24
C PRO A 2 9.12 -2.42 -0.50
N ALA A 3 9.96 -1.55 0.09
CA ALA A 3 10.25 -0.23 -0.46
C ALA A 3 10.76 -0.27 -1.91
N ASP A 4 11.57 -1.28 -2.27
CA ASP A 4 12.10 -1.53 -3.61
C ASP A 4 11.05 -1.93 -4.66
N ARG A 5 9.77 -2.04 -4.27
CA ARG A 5 8.66 -2.45 -5.14
C ARG A 5 7.50 -1.47 -5.15
N VAL A 6 7.66 -0.31 -4.51
CA VAL A 6 6.64 0.72 -4.49
C VAL A 6 6.87 1.65 -5.68
N GLU A 7 5.93 1.63 -6.61
CA GLU A 7 5.92 2.46 -7.80
C GLU A 7 4.60 3.25 -7.85
N SER A 8 4.57 4.39 -8.54
CA SER A 8 3.36 5.19 -8.71
C SER A 8 2.29 4.39 -9.46
N GLY A 9 1.04 4.43 -9.00
CA GLY A 9 -0.08 3.70 -9.59
C GLY A 9 -0.15 2.22 -9.20
N LEU A 10 0.66 1.77 -8.22
CA LEU A 10 0.68 0.38 -7.78
C LEU A 10 -0.71 -0.13 -7.37
N ALA A 11 -1.48 0.67 -6.62
CA ALA A 11 -2.83 0.30 -6.20
C ALA A 11 -3.77 0.09 -7.40
N ALA A 12 -3.72 0.97 -8.40
CA ALA A 12 -4.50 0.84 -9.62
C ALA A 12 -4.10 -0.39 -10.44
N ALA A 13 -2.79 -0.65 -10.58
CA ALA A 13 -2.28 -1.83 -11.27
C ALA A 13 -2.76 -3.13 -10.60
N TRP A 14 -2.74 -3.18 -9.27
CA TRP A 14 -3.27 -4.32 -8.52
C TRP A 14 -4.78 -4.45 -8.62
N GLY A 15 -5.53 -3.35 -8.64
CA GLY A 15 -6.96 -3.36 -8.91
C GLY A 15 -7.30 -3.95 -10.27
N ALA A 16 -6.59 -3.55 -11.32
CA ALA A 16 -6.75 -4.10 -12.66
C ALA A 16 -6.45 -5.60 -12.70
N ALA A 17 -5.38 -6.05 -12.04
CA ALA A 17 -5.03 -7.46 -11.93
C ALA A 17 -6.09 -8.26 -11.15
N ALA A 18 -6.63 -7.71 -10.07
CA ALA A 18 -7.68 -8.33 -9.28
C ALA A 18 -9.00 -8.45 -10.06
N LEU A 19 -9.37 -7.41 -10.83
CA LEU A 19 -10.53 -7.45 -11.71
C LEU A 19 -10.37 -8.50 -12.82
N ALA A 20 -9.19 -8.60 -13.43
CA ALA A 20 -8.91 -9.63 -14.42
C ALA A 20 -9.06 -11.05 -13.83
N ALA A 21 -8.54 -11.27 -12.61
CA ALA A 21 -8.70 -12.55 -11.91
C ALA A 21 -10.16 -12.84 -11.54
N LEU A 22 -10.93 -11.82 -11.14
CA LEU A 22 -12.36 -11.95 -10.87
C LEU A 22 -13.11 -12.32 -12.16
N ASP A 23 -12.82 -11.64 -13.27
CA ASP A 23 -13.44 -11.91 -14.58
C ASP A 23 -13.09 -13.32 -15.09
N GLU A 24 -11.87 -13.82 -14.84
CA GLU A 24 -11.44 -15.15 -15.27
C GLU A 24 -12.07 -16.28 -14.45
N HIS A 25 -12.16 -16.11 -13.12
CA HIS A 25 -12.50 -17.21 -12.22
C HIS A 25 -13.90 -17.12 -11.59
N ALA A 26 -14.50 -15.93 -11.59
CA ALA A 26 -15.70 -15.60 -10.86
C ALA A 26 -16.50 -14.48 -11.56
N ALA A 27 -16.69 -14.63 -12.87
CA ALA A 27 -17.29 -13.63 -13.77
C ALA A 27 -18.72 -13.20 -13.40
N ASP A 28 -19.41 -14.02 -12.61
CA ASP A 28 -20.75 -13.75 -12.11
C ASP A 28 -20.96 -14.34 -10.70
N PRO A 29 -22.06 -14.00 -10.00
CA PRO A 29 -22.32 -14.48 -8.65
C PRO A 29 -22.37 -16.01 -8.53
N ALA A 30 -22.86 -16.71 -9.56
CA ALA A 30 -22.97 -18.18 -9.52
C ALA A 30 -21.58 -18.83 -9.61
N ALA A 31 -20.71 -18.33 -10.48
CA ALA A 31 -19.32 -18.76 -10.58
C ALA A 31 -18.56 -18.51 -9.27
N MET A 32 -18.70 -17.31 -8.68
CA MET A 32 -18.08 -17.00 -7.39
C MET A 32 -18.59 -17.90 -6.26
N ALA A 33 -19.91 -18.18 -6.21
CA ALA A 33 -20.49 -19.07 -5.22
C ALA A 33 -19.95 -20.51 -5.34
N ALA A 34 -19.79 -21.01 -6.57
CA ALA A 34 -19.23 -22.33 -6.82
C ALA A 34 -17.76 -22.43 -6.40
N VAL A 35 -16.94 -21.42 -6.73
CA VAL A 35 -15.50 -21.39 -6.39
C VAL A 35 -15.28 -21.30 -4.88
N LEU A 36 -16.06 -20.46 -4.19
CA LEU A 36 -15.90 -20.23 -2.75
C LEU A 36 -16.68 -21.21 -1.87
N GLY A 37 -17.56 -22.02 -2.45
CA GLY A 37 -18.44 -22.92 -1.70
C GLY A 37 -19.44 -22.16 -0.82
N LEU A 38 -19.92 -21.01 -1.27
CA LEU A 38 -20.81 -20.12 -0.52
C LEU A 38 -22.26 -20.24 -1.00
N ALA A 39 -23.21 -19.81 -0.15
CA ALA A 39 -24.62 -19.81 -0.49
C ALA A 39 -24.90 -18.78 -1.63
N PRO A 40 -25.62 -19.15 -2.70
CA PRO A 40 -25.87 -18.25 -3.84
C PRO A 40 -26.47 -16.89 -3.45
N ALA A 41 -27.45 -16.88 -2.55
CA ALA A 41 -28.11 -15.65 -2.10
C ALA A 41 -27.13 -14.64 -1.45
N MET A 42 -26.15 -15.13 -0.68
CA MET A 42 -25.12 -14.27 -0.09
C MET A 42 -24.21 -13.66 -1.17
N VAL A 43 -23.84 -14.45 -2.18
CA VAL A 43 -22.93 -14.02 -3.22
C VAL A 43 -23.62 -13.07 -4.20
N GLU A 44 -24.91 -13.26 -4.49
CA GLU A 44 -25.71 -12.31 -5.27
C GLU A 44 -25.68 -10.90 -4.67
N GLU A 45 -25.70 -10.78 -3.35
CA GLU A 45 -25.60 -9.49 -2.65
C GLU A 45 -24.18 -8.92 -2.65
N VAL A 46 -23.16 -9.76 -2.44
CA VAL A 46 -21.77 -9.32 -2.20
C VAL A 46 -20.96 -9.13 -3.48
N TRP A 47 -21.20 -9.92 -4.53
CA TRP A 47 -20.45 -9.86 -5.79
C TRP A 47 -20.39 -8.46 -6.42
N PRO A 48 -21.52 -7.73 -6.59
CA PRO A 48 -21.46 -6.37 -7.15
C PRO A 48 -20.70 -5.39 -6.26
N LEU A 49 -20.71 -5.60 -4.93
CA LEU A 49 -19.95 -4.78 -3.97
C LEU A 49 -18.45 -5.05 -4.08
N VAL A 50 -18.05 -6.32 -4.21
CA VAL A 50 -16.63 -6.69 -4.44
C VAL A 50 -16.12 -6.08 -5.72
N ARG A 51 -16.86 -6.21 -6.83
CA ARG A 51 -16.47 -5.60 -8.10
C ARG A 51 -16.33 -4.09 -7.98
N SER A 52 -17.35 -3.42 -7.41
CA SER A 52 -17.31 -1.97 -7.22
C SER A 52 -16.15 -1.52 -6.32
N LYS A 53 -15.77 -2.32 -5.32
CA LYS A 53 -14.63 -2.02 -4.45
C LYS A 53 -13.32 -2.13 -5.22
N LEU A 54 -13.12 -3.19 -6.00
CA LEU A 54 -11.92 -3.36 -6.83
C LEU A 54 -11.77 -2.27 -7.90
N GLU A 55 -12.89 -1.77 -8.46
CA GLU A 55 -12.87 -0.69 -9.45
C GLU A 55 -12.52 0.69 -8.86
N ARG A 56 -12.96 0.97 -7.63
CA ARG A 56 -12.88 2.32 -7.03
C ARG A 56 -11.78 2.47 -5.98
N GLU A 57 -11.56 1.42 -5.19
CA GLU A 57 -10.64 1.41 -4.05
C GLU A 57 -10.08 -0.01 -3.86
N PRO A 58 -9.25 -0.50 -4.81
CA PRO A 58 -8.75 -1.86 -4.80
C PRO A 58 -7.81 -2.16 -3.62
N ILE A 59 -7.17 -1.12 -3.08
CA ILE A 59 -6.27 -1.20 -1.93
C ILE A 59 -6.68 -0.09 -0.95
N GLU A 60 -7.05 -0.50 0.27
CA GLU A 60 -7.45 0.44 1.31
C GLU A 60 -6.23 0.98 2.07
N ASP A 61 -5.23 0.12 2.35
CA ASP A 61 -4.06 0.44 3.16
C ASP A 61 -2.77 0.01 2.45
N LEU A 62 -1.96 0.99 2.04
CA LEU A 62 -0.64 0.78 1.46
C LEU A 62 0.45 1.31 2.40
N ARG A 63 1.17 0.37 3.02
CA ARG A 63 2.36 0.70 3.83
C ARG A 63 3.62 0.29 3.12
N VAL A 64 4.52 1.25 2.93
CA VAL A 64 5.90 0.99 2.54
C VAL A 64 6.57 0.21 3.67
N ASP A 65 7.34 -0.82 3.34
CA ASP A 65 7.95 -1.72 4.29
C ASP A 65 9.47 -1.67 4.12
N THR A 66 10.16 -1.30 5.19
CA THR A 66 11.63 -1.31 5.28
C THR A 66 12.14 -2.38 6.25
N GLU A 67 11.24 -3.14 6.87
CA GLU A 67 11.55 -4.20 7.82
C GLU A 67 11.74 -5.54 7.08
N ASP A 68 11.09 -6.62 7.53
CA ASP A 68 11.38 -7.99 7.10
C ASP A 68 10.95 -8.29 5.65
N GLY A 69 10.03 -7.50 5.10
CA GLY A 69 9.64 -7.62 3.69
C GLY A 69 10.67 -7.03 2.74
N TYR A 70 11.52 -6.13 3.20
CA TYR A 70 12.58 -5.50 2.42
C TYR A 70 13.87 -6.32 2.51
N ARG A 71 14.32 -6.84 1.36
CA ARG A 71 15.43 -7.82 1.29
C ARG A 71 16.63 -7.33 0.50
N ALA A 72 16.59 -6.10 -0.02
CA ALA A 72 17.72 -5.52 -0.71
C ALA A 72 18.83 -5.13 0.26
N ALA A 73 20.01 -4.83 -0.30
CA ALA A 73 21.19 -4.49 0.48
C ALA A 73 20.97 -3.17 1.24
N SER A 74 21.56 -3.05 2.43
CA SER A 74 21.41 -1.87 3.30
C SER A 74 21.91 -0.56 2.66
N GLN A 75 22.80 -0.63 1.67
CA GLN A 75 23.27 0.55 0.94
C GLN A 75 22.23 1.10 -0.04
N ALA A 76 21.28 0.28 -0.51
CA ALA A 76 20.22 0.68 -1.42
C ALA A 76 19.01 1.30 -0.69
N GLU A 77 18.85 1.01 0.60
CA GLU A 77 17.63 1.33 1.36
C GLU A 77 17.25 2.81 1.35
N ASP A 78 18.23 3.71 1.47
CA ASP A 78 17.93 5.15 1.41
C ASP A 78 17.33 5.56 0.06
N ALA A 79 17.87 5.02 -1.04
CA ALA A 79 17.38 5.32 -2.39
C ALA A 79 15.99 4.71 -2.62
N ASP A 80 15.78 3.47 -2.15
CA ASP A 80 14.50 2.78 -2.30
C ASP A 80 13.40 3.44 -1.45
N VAL A 81 13.72 3.91 -0.25
CA VAL A 81 12.80 4.67 0.60
C VAL A 81 12.39 6.00 -0.04
N LEU A 82 13.35 6.74 -0.58
CA LEU A 82 13.08 8.00 -1.29
C LEU A 82 12.22 7.76 -2.53
N ALA A 83 12.56 6.75 -3.33
CA ALA A 83 11.78 6.39 -4.52
C ALA A 83 10.34 5.99 -4.15
N ALA A 84 10.16 5.19 -3.10
CA ALA A 84 8.85 4.80 -2.60
C ALA A 84 8.03 6.01 -2.10
N ALA A 85 8.64 6.93 -1.36
CA ALA A 85 7.98 8.15 -0.89
C ALA A 85 7.56 9.06 -2.06
N ALA A 86 8.43 9.24 -3.05
CA ALA A 86 8.13 10.02 -4.26
C ALA A 86 7.00 9.40 -5.10
N ALA A 87 6.95 8.07 -5.19
CA ALA A 87 5.86 7.33 -5.82
C ALA A 87 4.53 7.56 -5.10
N VAL A 88 4.51 7.44 -3.77
CA VAL A 88 3.31 7.72 -2.95
C VAL A 88 2.87 9.18 -3.11
N ALA A 89 3.79 10.14 -3.04
CA ALA A 89 3.47 11.56 -3.22
C ALA A 89 2.88 11.85 -4.61
N THR A 90 3.32 11.13 -5.65
CA THR A 90 2.74 11.22 -6.99
C THR A 90 1.30 10.75 -7.01
N ASP A 91 1.00 9.61 -6.38
CA ASP A 91 -0.37 9.08 -6.31
C ASP A 91 -1.29 9.97 -5.48
N VAL A 92 -0.76 10.57 -4.40
CA VAL A 92 -1.51 11.54 -3.56
C VAL A 92 -1.90 12.76 -4.39
N ARG A 93 -0.95 13.38 -5.10
CA ARG A 93 -1.24 14.54 -5.96
C ARG A 93 -2.17 14.22 -7.12
N ALA A 94 -2.15 12.98 -7.60
CA ALA A 94 -3.06 12.49 -8.63
C ALA A 94 -4.46 12.14 -8.09
N GLY A 95 -4.66 12.13 -6.76
CA GLY A 95 -5.93 11.75 -6.13
C GLY A 95 -6.26 10.26 -6.28
N CYS A 96 -5.25 9.42 -6.51
CA CYS A 96 -5.42 7.97 -6.68
C CYS A 96 -4.73 7.13 -5.59
N ALA A 97 -4.13 7.79 -4.60
CA ALA A 97 -3.56 7.10 -3.45
C ALA A 97 -4.66 6.42 -2.60
N PRO A 98 -4.35 5.25 -2.01
CA PRO A 98 -5.19 4.64 -0.97
C PRO A 98 -5.54 5.59 0.18
N PRO A 99 -6.71 5.43 0.83
CA PRO A 99 -7.12 6.28 1.95
C PRO A 99 -6.22 6.13 3.18
N PHE A 100 -5.64 4.94 3.38
CA PHE A 100 -4.64 4.67 4.40
C PHE A 100 -3.28 4.45 3.76
N LEU A 101 -2.28 5.19 4.22
CA LEU A 101 -0.93 5.17 3.69
C LEU A 101 0.07 5.13 4.83
N GLY A 102 1.28 4.65 4.61
CA GLY A 102 2.33 4.89 5.59
C GLY A 102 3.55 4.03 5.43
N LEU A 103 4.22 3.82 6.58
CA LEU A 103 5.49 3.15 6.65
C LEU A 103 5.49 2.15 7.81
N ARG A 104 5.96 0.94 7.55
CA ARG A 104 6.50 0.04 8.55
C ARG A 104 8.01 0.26 8.61
N ALA A 105 8.44 0.94 9.67
CA ALA A 105 9.85 1.23 9.90
C ALA A 105 10.57 -0.01 10.44
N LYS A 106 11.90 -0.07 10.28
CA LYS A 106 12.73 -1.10 10.92
C LYS A 106 12.69 -1.02 12.45
N CYS A 107 12.98 -2.16 13.07
CA CYS A 107 13.17 -2.32 14.52
C CYS A 107 14.01 -1.19 15.13
N LEU A 108 13.60 -0.72 16.32
CA LEU A 108 14.26 0.38 17.05
C LEU A 108 15.27 -0.11 18.10
N GLU A 109 15.63 -1.39 18.06
CA GLU A 109 16.67 -2.00 18.88
C GLU A 109 18.07 -1.48 18.51
N GLY A 110 18.98 -1.52 19.50
CA GLY A 110 20.37 -1.02 19.42
C GLY A 110 21.05 -1.14 18.07
N PRO A 111 21.16 -2.35 17.49
CA PRO A 111 21.93 -2.58 16.27
C PRO A 111 21.35 -1.93 15.00
N VAL A 112 20.03 -1.74 14.93
CA VAL A 112 19.32 -1.34 13.70
C VAL A 112 18.59 -0.01 13.82
N ARG A 113 18.47 0.54 15.03
CA ARG A 113 17.77 1.80 15.32
C ARG A 113 18.21 2.97 14.45
N ALA A 114 19.51 3.17 14.27
CA ALA A 114 20.01 4.30 13.48
C ALA A 114 19.56 4.23 12.02
N ARG A 115 19.51 3.02 11.45
CA ARG A 115 18.97 2.79 10.12
C ARG A 115 17.45 3.01 10.09
N GLY A 116 16.72 2.45 11.05
CA GLY A 116 15.25 2.60 11.12
C GLY A 116 14.80 4.05 11.25
N LEU A 117 15.47 4.86 12.08
CA LEU A 117 15.19 6.29 12.22
C LEU A 117 15.53 7.06 10.94
N ARG A 118 16.63 6.71 10.27
CA ARG A 118 17.00 7.35 9.00
C ARG A 118 15.97 7.07 7.90
N SER A 119 15.51 5.83 7.77
CA SER A 119 14.48 5.47 6.77
C SER A 119 13.14 6.15 7.09
N LEU A 120 12.78 6.28 8.37
CA LEU A 120 11.58 7.04 8.79
C LEU A 120 11.69 8.52 8.43
N ASP A 121 12.84 9.15 8.73
CA ASP A 121 13.11 10.57 8.44
C ASP A 121 13.06 10.85 6.92
N LEU A 122 13.77 10.04 6.13
CA LEU A 122 13.77 10.16 4.67
C LEU A 122 12.38 9.99 4.07
N PHE A 123 11.62 8.99 4.52
CA PHE A 123 10.27 8.74 4.01
C PHE A 123 9.34 9.92 4.30
N LEU A 124 9.30 10.41 5.55
CA LEU A 124 8.42 11.49 5.94
C LEU A 124 8.80 12.81 5.27
N GLY A 125 10.09 13.13 5.21
CA GLY A 125 10.59 14.34 4.56
C GLY A 125 10.24 14.36 3.08
N GLU A 126 10.60 13.31 2.34
CA GLU A 126 10.32 13.22 0.90
C GLU A 126 8.83 13.20 0.59
N LEU A 127 8.01 12.51 1.40
CA LEU A 127 6.56 12.50 1.22
C LEU A 127 5.97 13.90 1.39
N VAL A 128 6.31 14.60 2.48
CA VAL A 128 5.81 15.95 2.77
C VAL A 128 6.26 16.94 1.70
N ASP A 129 7.53 16.91 1.32
CA ASP A 129 8.06 17.78 0.26
C ASP A 129 7.37 17.47 -1.09
N GLY A 130 7.19 16.19 -1.40
CA GLY A 130 6.58 15.73 -2.65
C GLY A 130 5.10 16.08 -2.81
N VAL A 131 4.36 16.23 -1.70
CA VAL A 131 2.96 16.70 -1.72
C VAL A 131 2.81 18.21 -1.52
N GLY A 132 3.93 18.95 -1.37
CA GLY A 132 3.93 20.41 -1.24
C GLY A 132 3.68 20.93 0.18
N GLY A 133 3.98 20.13 1.20
CA GLY A 133 3.79 20.45 2.62
C GLY A 133 2.75 19.57 3.30
N THR A 134 2.58 19.71 4.61
CA THR A 134 1.68 18.86 5.40
C THR A 134 0.21 18.99 5.00
N GLU A 135 -0.20 20.14 4.49
CA GLU A 135 -1.56 20.37 3.95
C GLU A 135 -1.87 19.46 2.75
N GLY A 136 -0.84 19.06 1.99
CA GLY A 136 -0.99 18.11 0.88
C GLY A 136 -1.35 16.68 1.34
N LEU A 137 -1.31 16.41 2.64
CA LEU A 137 -1.73 15.14 3.25
C LEU A 137 -3.14 15.21 3.85
N ASP A 138 -3.82 16.36 3.78
CA ASP A 138 -5.15 16.52 4.36
C ASP A 138 -6.15 15.52 3.75
N GLY A 139 -6.90 14.85 4.62
CA GLY A 139 -7.88 13.83 4.24
C GLY A 139 -7.31 12.42 4.04
N LEU A 140 -5.99 12.25 4.14
CA LEU A 140 -5.34 10.93 4.18
C LEU A 140 -5.06 10.50 5.62
N ASP A 141 -5.15 9.20 5.88
CA ASP A 141 -4.78 8.63 7.18
C ASP A 141 -3.36 8.05 7.10
N LEU A 142 -2.36 8.86 7.50
CA LEU A 142 -0.96 8.47 7.53
C LEU A 142 -0.66 7.60 8.78
N ARG A 143 -0.41 6.31 8.56
CA ARG A 143 -0.16 5.29 9.59
C ARG A 143 1.31 4.88 9.64
N ILE A 144 2.02 5.35 10.67
CA ILE A 144 3.37 4.87 10.96
C ILE A 144 3.31 3.69 11.93
N THR A 145 3.74 2.52 11.47
CA THR A 145 3.84 1.33 12.31
C THR A 145 5.23 1.28 12.93
N LEU A 146 5.29 1.58 14.23
CA LEU A 146 6.53 1.44 15.00
C LEU A 146 6.68 -0.01 15.48
N PRO A 147 7.82 -0.67 15.19
CA PRO A 147 8.10 -2.03 15.63
C PRO A 147 8.49 -2.06 17.11
N LYS A 148 8.81 -3.27 17.59
CA LYS A 148 9.20 -3.49 18.99
C LYS A 148 10.40 -2.62 19.38
N VAL A 149 10.35 -2.15 20.62
CA VAL A 149 11.44 -1.48 21.32
C VAL A 149 11.77 -2.39 22.50
N THR A 150 12.95 -3.01 22.50
CA THR A 150 13.45 -3.77 23.65
C THR A 150 14.69 -3.11 24.24
#